data_AF-A0A6G1YPW0-F1
#
_entry.id   AF-A0A6G1YPW0-F1
#
_cell.length_a   1.000
_cell.length_b   1.000
_cell.length_c   1.000
_cell.angle_alpha   90.00
_cell.angle_beta   90.00
_cell.angle_gamma   90.00
#
_symmetry.space_group_name_H-M   'P 1'
#
loop_
_entity.id
_entity.type
_entity.pdbx_description
1 polymer ?
#
loop_
_entity_poly.entity_id
_entity_poly.type
_entity_poly.pdbx_seq_one_letter_code
_entity_poly.pdbx_strand_id
1 'polypeptide(L)'
;MAIEQSVDNVLEMPQRKLVVAKNDIDLSNNNQNDIFILMVQESAGSAGGRGGGSGNRKIDKVMAFSCSEGICDKYFESFDPEKIEQFEIPYSAVAMDIKLSSGRQLVVQGLVDPDFIKGYRELINNMKNQ
;
A
#
# COMPACT_ATOMS: atom_id res chain seq x y z
N MET A 1 -2.95 8.64 -22.24
CA MET A 1 -1.77 7.99 -21.63
C MET A 1 -1.99 8.01 -20.14
N ALA A 2 -2.14 6.85 -19.49
CA ALA A 2 -2.06 6.81 -18.04
C ALA A 2 -0.61 7.14 -17.68
N ILE A 3 -0.40 8.19 -16.89
CA ILE A 3 0.92 8.47 -16.31
C ILE A 3 1.19 7.29 -15.38
N GLU A 4 2.20 6.47 -15.70
CA GLU A 4 2.65 5.44 -14.77
C GLU A 4 3.07 6.14 -13.47
N GLN A 5 2.30 5.90 -12.41
CA GLN A 5 2.59 6.48 -11.10
C GLN A 5 3.77 5.73 -10.51
N SER A 6 4.90 6.43 -10.31
CA SER A 6 6.01 5.91 -9.53
C SER A 6 5.57 5.66 -8.08
N VAL A 7 6.23 4.72 -7.41
CA VAL A 7 5.96 4.44 -6.00
C VAL A 7 6.16 5.70 -5.14
N ASP A 8 7.17 6.52 -5.44
CA ASP A 8 7.42 7.82 -4.78
C ASP A 8 6.19 8.73 -4.85
N ASN A 9 5.64 8.93 -6.05
CA ASN A 9 4.47 9.79 -6.23
C ASN A 9 3.28 9.29 -5.42
N VAL A 10 3.06 7.98 -5.38
CA VAL A 10 1.98 7.36 -4.61
C VAL A 10 2.21 7.53 -3.10
N LEU A 11 3.44 7.33 -2.61
CA LEU A 11 3.80 7.51 -1.21
C LEU A 11 3.72 8.98 -0.77
N GLU A 12 3.89 9.93 -1.67
CA GLU A 12 3.74 11.37 -1.40
C GLU A 12 2.29 11.87 -1.46
N MET A 13 1.35 11.10 -2.02
CA MET A 13 -0.06 11.53 -2.10
C MET A 13 -0.63 11.88 -0.70
N PRO A 14 -1.38 12.97 -0.55
CA PRO A 14 -1.98 13.33 0.75
C PRO A 14 -3.10 12.37 1.18
N GLN A 15 -3.65 11.58 0.25
CA GLN A 15 -4.71 10.61 0.53
C GLN A 15 -4.23 9.55 1.54
N ARG A 16 -5.10 9.22 2.49
CA ARG A 16 -4.85 8.18 3.48
C ARG A 16 -4.59 6.83 2.80
N LYS A 17 -3.53 6.15 3.26
CA LYS A 17 -3.11 4.84 2.75
C LYS A 17 -2.49 3.99 3.85
N LEU A 18 -2.56 2.68 3.66
CA LEU A 18 -1.85 1.68 4.44
C LEU A 18 -0.78 1.06 3.55
N VAL A 19 0.45 1.05 4.05
CA VAL A 19 1.60 0.49 3.34
C VAL A 19 1.99 -0.84 3.99
N VAL A 20 2.13 -1.89 3.19
CA VAL A 20 2.61 -3.19 3.65
C VAL A 20 3.84 -3.52 2.84
N ALA A 21 4.96 -3.74 3.52
CA ALA A 21 6.24 -3.98 2.86
C ALA A 21 6.90 -5.25 3.35
N LYS A 22 7.75 -5.84 2.50
CA LYS A 22 8.54 -7.02 2.84
C LYS A 22 9.69 -6.67 3.78
N ASN A 23 10.34 -5.54 3.53
CA ASN A 23 11.44 -4.99 4.29
C ASN A 23 11.19 -3.50 4.57
N ASP A 24 12.05 -2.88 5.39
CA ASP A 24 12.06 -1.42 5.54
C ASP A 24 12.15 -0.72 4.18
N ILE A 25 11.41 0.39 4.04
CA ILE A 25 11.32 1.12 2.78
C ILE A 25 12.42 2.18 2.72
N ASP A 26 13.51 1.81 2.06
CA ASP A 26 14.53 2.74 1.58
C ASP A 26 14.67 2.61 0.06
N LEU A 27 14.00 3.50 -0.66
CA LEU A 27 13.99 3.57 -2.12
C LEU A 27 15.21 4.30 -2.69
N SER A 28 16.05 4.89 -1.83
CA SER A 28 17.33 5.50 -2.26
C SER A 28 18.45 4.47 -2.45
N ASN A 29 18.19 3.22 -2.06
CA ASN A 29 19.14 2.12 -2.13
C ASN A 29 18.66 1.02 -3.10
N ASN A 30 19.57 0.12 -3.47
CA ASN A 30 19.32 -0.96 -4.43
C ASN A 30 18.72 -2.22 -3.77
N ASN A 31 18.09 -2.07 -2.60
CA ASN A 31 17.56 -3.18 -1.83
C ASN A 31 16.30 -3.75 -2.49
N GLN A 32 16.16 -5.07 -2.45
CA GLN A 32 14.94 -5.72 -2.91
C GLN A 32 13.81 -5.49 -1.91
N ASN A 33 12.67 -4.98 -2.38
CA ASN A 33 11.49 -4.83 -1.56
C ASN A 33 10.21 -5.05 -2.37
N ASP A 34 9.18 -5.57 -1.72
CA ASP A 34 7.84 -5.64 -2.27
C ASP A 34 6.94 -4.76 -1.43
N ILE A 35 6.24 -3.85 -2.08
CA ILE A 35 5.47 -2.80 -1.40
C ILE A 35 4.05 -2.81 -1.95
N PHE A 36 3.10 -2.99 -1.04
CA PHE A 36 1.68 -2.87 -1.30
C PHE A 36 1.16 -1.59 -0.67
N ILE A 37 0.36 -0.87 -1.44
CA ILE A 37 -0.27 0.38 -1.01
C ILE A 37 -1.77 0.22 -1.15
N LEU A 38 -2.46 0.17 -0.02
CA LEU A 38 -3.91 0.09 0.09
C LEU A 38 -4.43 1.50 0.35
N MET A 39 -5.05 2.10 -0.66
CA MET A 39 -5.63 3.44 -0.54
C MET A 39 -6.93 3.35 0.25
N VAL A 40 -7.03 4.14 1.30
CA VAL A 40 -8.21 4.15 2.17
C VAL A 40 -9.21 5.15 1.60
N GLN A 41 -10.45 4.71 1.44
CA GLN A 41 -11.56 5.57 1.07
C GLN A 41 -11.83 6.56 2.21
N GLU A 42 -11.66 7.86 1.94
CA GLU A 42 -12.08 8.90 2.86
C GLU A 42 -13.60 9.07 2.76
N SER A 43 -14.33 8.73 3.83
CA SER A 43 -15.74 9.06 3.94
C SER A 43 -15.85 10.50 4.46
N ALA A 44 -16.37 11.40 3.62
CA ALA A 44 -16.75 12.75 4.01
C ALA A 44 -17.89 12.69 5.04
N GLY A 45 -17.56 12.50 6.31
CA GLY A 45 -18.57 12.36 7.37
C GLY A 45 -18.06 11.90 8.74
N SER A 46 -16.81 11.44 8.88
CA SER A 46 -16.29 11.03 10.21
C SER A 46 -15.67 12.22 10.95
N ALA A 47 -16.47 13.27 11.18
CA ALA A 47 -16.19 14.30 12.16
C ALA A 47 -16.96 13.95 13.44
N GLY A 48 -16.24 13.71 14.53
CA GLY A 48 -16.69 13.63 15.93
C GLY A 48 -18.18 13.40 16.19
N GLY A 49 -18.57 12.14 16.44
CA GLY A 49 -19.87 11.80 17.00
C GLY A 49 -19.72 10.71 18.05
N ARG A 50 -20.07 11.00 19.29
CA ARG A 50 -20.12 10.02 20.40
C ARG A 50 -21.17 8.96 20.04
N GLY A 51 -20.75 7.83 19.49
CA GLY A 51 -21.65 6.74 19.09
C GLY A 51 -20.85 5.51 18.66
N GLY A 52 -21.35 4.34 19.04
CA GLY A 52 -20.67 3.04 19.00
C GLY A 52 -20.02 2.63 17.68
N GLY A 53 -19.07 1.70 17.80
CA GLY A 53 -18.13 1.34 16.76
C GLY A 53 -18.73 0.69 15.51
N SER A 54 -18.03 0.91 14.40
CA SER A 54 -17.72 -0.04 13.34
C SER A 54 -16.94 0.74 12.28
N GLY A 55 -15.67 1.03 12.56
CA GLY A 55 -14.79 1.75 11.65
C GLY A 55 -14.33 0.83 10.53
N ASN A 56 -15.21 0.47 9.59
CA ASN A 56 -14.80 -0.24 8.38
C ASN A 56 -13.89 0.69 7.58
N ARG A 57 -12.57 0.45 7.66
CA ARG A 57 -11.58 1.05 6.75
C ARG A 57 -11.85 0.46 5.37
N LYS A 58 -12.65 1.15 4.56
CA LYS A 58 -12.91 0.70 3.19
C LYS A 58 -11.72 1.06 2.33
N ILE A 59 -11.17 0.08 1.61
CA ILE A 59 -10.10 0.27 0.63
C ILE A 59 -10.75 0.47 -0.74
N ASP A 60 -10.34 1.49 -1.48
CA ASP A 60 -10.88 1.82 -2.82
C ASP A 60 -9.92 1.50 -3.95
N LYS A 61 -8.63 1.31 -3.63
CA LYS A 61 -7.59 0.99 -4.59
C LYS A 61 -6.46 0.21 -3.91
N VAL A 62 -5.95 -0.82 -4.59
CA VAL A 62 -4.72 -1.52 -4.21
C VAL A 62 -3.69 -1.39 -5.32
N MET A 63 -2.45 -1.06 -4.96
CA MET A 63 -1.30 -1.05 -5.86
C MET A 63 -0.19 -1.91 -5.29
N ALA A 64 0.53 -2.64 -6.14
CA ALA A 64 1.70 -3.41 -5.74
C ALA A 64 2.91 -3.08 -6.61
N PHE A 65 4.05 -2.89 -5.95
CA PHE A 65 5.33 -2.52 -6.52
C PHE A 65 6.40 -3.55 -6.12
N SER A 66 7.24 -3.92 -7.08
CA SER A 66 8.45 -4.71 -6.85
C SER A 66 9.63 -3.79 -7.09
N CYS A 67 10.42 -3.57 -6.05
CA CYS A 67 11.63 -2.75 -6.08
C CYS A 67 12.87 -3.66 -6.12
N SER A 68 13.73 -3.44 -7.10
CA SER A 68 15.04 -4.08 -7.23
C SER A 68 16.01 -3.15 -7.95
N GLU A 69 17.27 -3.10 -7.51
CA GLU A 69 18.32 -2.32 -8.18
C GLU A 69 17.98 -0.82 -8.35
N GLY A 70 17.23 -0.26 -7.40
CA GLY A 70 16.83 1.15 -7.39
C GLY A 70 15.66 1.47 -8.34
N ILE A 71 15.09 0.46 -8.99
CA ILE A 71 13.91 0.59 -9.86
C ILE A 71 12.73 -0.10 -9.17
N CYS A 72 11.57 0.58 -9.16
CA CYS A 72 10.34 0.06 -8.58
C CYS A 72 9.24 -0.03 -9.64
N ASP A 73 8.93 -1.25 -10.06
CA ASP A 73 7.94 -1.51 -11.10
C ASP A 73 6.58 -1.85 -10.48
N LYS A 74 5.53 -1.16 -10.93
CA LYS A 74 4.15 -1.49 -10.56
C LYS A 74 3.71 -2.73 -11.33
N TYR A 75 3.43 -3.83 -10.63
CA TYR A 75 3.01 -5.08 -11.27
C TYR A 75 1.55 -5.45 -11.04
N PHE A 76 0.85 -4.69 -10.20
CA PHE A 76 -0.57 -4.85 -9.92
C PHE A 76 -1.23 -3.52 -9.56
N GLU A 77 -2.43 -3.31 -10.09
CA GLU A 77 -3.32 -2.22 -9.72
C GLU A 77 -4.76 -2.69 -9.88
N SER A 78 -5.59 -2.47 -8.87
CA SER A 78 -7.02 -2.79 -8.93
C SER A 78 -7.85 -1.69 -8.28
N PHE A 79 -8.95 -1.37 -8.94
CA PHE A 79 -10.06 -0.54 -8.44
C PHE A 79 -11.35 -1.38 -8.28
N ASP A 80 -11.28 -2.67 -8.63
CA ASP A 80 -12.41 -3.60 -8.59
C ASP A 80 -12.69 -3.99 -7.12
N PRO A 81 -13.84 -3.62 -6.56
CA PRO A 81 -14.19 -3.92 -5.18
C PRO A 81 -14.11 -5.41 -4.86
N GLU A 82 -14.50 -6.29 -5.79
CA GLU A 82 -14.51 -7.75 -5.56
C GLU A 82 -13.10 -8.31 -5.41
N LYS A 83 -12.11 -7.72 -6.11
CA LYS A 83 -10.70 -8.07 -5.96
C LYS A 83 -10.10 -7.45 -4.71
N ILE A 84 -10.48 -6.22 -4.40
CA ILE A 84 -9.95 -5.45 -3.25
C ILE A 84 -10.38 -6.09 -1.92
N GLU A 85 -11.63 -6.55 -1.81
CA GLU A 85 -12.16 -7.18 -0.59
C GLU A 85 -11.46 -8.48 -0.22
N GLN A 86 -10.72 -9.09 -1.15
CA GLN A 86 -9.91 -10.30 -0.88
C GLN A 86 -8.58 -9.98 -0.18
N PHE A 87 -8.13 -8.72 -0.20
CA PHE A 87 -6.91 -8.31 0.51
C PHE A 87 -7.19 -8.15 2.00
N GLU A 88 -6.46 -8.89 2.83
CA GLU A 88 -6.51 -8.72 4.29
C GLU A 88 -6.00 -7.33 4.68
N ILE A 89 -6.76 -6.56 5.47
CA ILE A 89 -6.33 -5.24 5.95
C ILE A 89 -5.61 -5.42 7.29
N PRO A 90 -4.33 -5.03 7.42
CA PRO A 90 -3.62 -5.24 8.66
C PRO A 90 -4.13 -4.35 9.79
N TYR A 91 -4.39 -4.97 10.94
CA TYR A 91 -4.88 -4.27 12.14
C TYR A 91 -3.76 -3.55 12.91
N SER A 92 -2.51 -4.00 12.77
CA SER A 92 -1.33 -3.57 13.52
C SER A 92 -0.53 -2.44 12.85
N ALA A 93 -1.08 -1.74 11.85
CA ALA A 93 -0.36 -0.70 11.13
C ALA A 93 0.10 0.45 12.05
N VAL A 94 1.41 0.69 12.07
CA VAL A 94 2.11 1.72 12.86
C VAL A 94 2.59 2.86 11.96
N ALA A 95 3.12 3.93 12.57
CA ALA A 95 3.88 4.93 11.85
C ALA A 95 5.26 4.36 11.47
N MET A 96 5.59 4.38 10.19
CA MET A 96 6.87 3.92 9.65
C MET A 96 7.61 5.07 8.99
N ASP A 97 8.87 5.25 9.37
CA ASP A 97 9.79 6.10 8.63
C ASP A 97 10.21 5.41 7.33
N ILE A 98 10.09 6.13 6.22
CA ILE A 98 10.47 5.66 4.90
C ILE A 98 11.39 6.67 4.23
N LYS A 99 12.19 6.21 3.27
CA LYS A 99 13.05 7.06 2.46
C LYS A 99 12.73 6.89 0.98
N LEU A 100 12.45 7.99 0.30
CA LEU A 100 12.13 8.04 -1.12
C LEU A 100 13.39 7.94 -1.99
N SER A 101 13.20 7.73 -3.30
CA SER A 101 14.31 7.70 -4.26
C SER A 101 15.09 9.02 -4.31
N SER A 102 14.41 10.14 -4.05
CA SER A 102 15.02 11.47 -3.90
C SER A 102 15.88 11.64 -2.63
N GLY A 103 15.87 10.66 -1.73
CA GLY A 103 16.50 10.72 -0.41
C GLY A 103 15.66 11.41 0.67
N ARG A 104 14.49 11.96 0.31
CA ARG A 104 13.55 12.58 1.25
C ARG A 104 12.98 11.52 2.20
N GLN A 105 12.90 11.86 3.49
CA GLN A 105 12.24 11.04 4.50
C GLN A 105 10.78 11.43 4.69
N LEU A 106 9.91 10.43 4.87
CA LEU A 106 8.48 10.60 5.13
C LEU A 106 8.00 9.59 6.17
N VAL A 107 6.89 9.90 6.81
CA VAL A 107 6.20 8.97 7.71
C VAL A 107 4.92 8.49 7.03
N VAL A 108 4.74 7.17 6.94
CA VAL A 108 3.51 6.55 6.41
C VAL A 108 2.89 5.62 7.45
N GLN A 109 1.59 5.36 7.33
CA GLN A 109 0.95 4.33 8.13
C GLN A 109 1.14 2.97 7.44
N GLY A 110 1.68 1.98 8.15
CA GLY A 110 1.97 0.68 7.54
C GLY A 110 2.59 -0.33 8.49
N LEU A 111 3.09 -1.41 7.93
CA LEU A 111 3.94 -2.38 8.63
C LEU A 111 4.90 -3.09 7.68
N VAL A 112 5.98 -3.62 8.26
CA VAL A 112 6.91 -4.54 7.60
C VAL A 112 6.57 -5.97 8.01
N ASP A 113 6.06 -6.77 7.10
CA ASP A 113 5.68 -8.17 7.35
C ASP A 113 5.79 -8.99 6.05
N PRO A 114 6.85 -9.82 5.93
CA PRO A 114 7.05 -10.69 4.79
C PRO A 114 5.92 -11.71 4.55
N ASP A 115 5.16 -12.10 5.58
CA ASP A 115 4.11 -13.12 5.45
C ASP A 115 2.83 -12.51 4.84
N PHE A 116 2.49 -11.27 5.19
CA PHE A 116 1.46 -10.51 4.47
C PHE A 116 1.79 -10.38 2.98
N ILE A 117 3.06 -10.08 2.65
CA ILE A 117 3.52 -9.95 1.27
C ILE A 117 3.36 -11.26 0.49
N LYS A 118 3.70 -12.41 1.11
CA LYS A 118 3.51 -13.72 0.48
C LYS A 118 2.03 -13.95 0.17
N GLY A 119 1.16 -13.73 1.15
CA GLY A 119 -0.29 -13.90 0.98
C GLY A 119 -0.85 -13.03 -0.14
N TYR A 120 -0.47 -11.75 -0.20
CA TYR A 120 -0.91 -10.85 -1.26
C TYR A 120 -0.37 -11.24 -2.65
N ARG A 121 0.87 -11.72 -2.73
CA ARG A 121 1.45 -12.21 -4.00
C ARG A 121 0.71 -13.46 -4.50
N GLU A 122 0.42 -14.41 -3.62
CA GLU A 122 -0.38 -15.60 -3.96
C GLU A 122 -1.78 -15.21 -4.43
N LEU A 123 -2.42 -14.27 -3.73
CA LEU A 123 -3.73 -13.74 -4.11
C LEU A 123 -3.73 -13.16 -5.53
N ILE A 124 -2.75 -12.29 -5.84
CA ILE A 124 -2.62 -11.70 -7.18
C ILE A 124 -2.37 -12.77 -8.24
N ASN A 125 -1.51 -13.76 -7.95
CA ASN A 125 -1.22 -14.84 -8.90
C ASN A 125 -2.48 -15.67 -9.20
N ASN A 126 -3.31 -15.93 -8.19
CA ASN A 126 -4.58 -16.63 -8.39
C ASN A 126 -5.56 -15.82 -9.25
N MET A 127 -5.62 -14.49 -9.06
CA MET A 127 -6.45 -13.60 -9.89
C MET A 127 -6.00 -13.52 -11.36
N LYS A 128 -4.70 -13.71 -11.65
CA LYS A 128 -4.17 -13.70 -13.03
C LYS A 128 -4.45 -15.00 -13.78
N ASN A 129 -4.71 -16.10 -13.06
CA ASN A 129 -4.96 -17.42 -13.61
C ASN A 129 -6.47 -17.73 -13.77
N GLN A 130 -7.34 -16.76 -13.47
CA GLN A 130 -8.79 -16.80 -13.70
C GLN A 130 -9.15 -16.02 -14.97
#